data_AF-A0A9Q9DAF3-F1
#
_entry.id   AF-A0A9Q9DAF3-F1
#
_cell.length_a   1.000
_cell.length_b   1.000
_cell.length_c   1.000
_cell.angle_alpha   90.00
_cell.angle_beta   90.00
_cell.angle_gamma   90.00
#
_symmetry.space_group_name_H-M   'P 1'
#
loop_
_entity.id
_entity.type
_entity.pdbx_description
1 polymer ?
#
loop_
_entity_poly.entity_id
_entity_poly.type
_entity_poly.pdbx_seq_one_letter_code
_entity_poly.pdbx_strand_id
1 'polypeptide(L)'
;MSENQFDVVLERLTDQAVGRLLKSDTFDASAFDALEDHIWQKAEGLQSEYAISKQILLSLRSAGDAIRSRAKYLPALQEQLQRADDFDLILDRLIAGETRSDRKSGVPRIS
;
A
#
# COMPACT_ATOMS: atom_id res chain seq x y z
N MET A 1 -18.29 -11.68 4.49
CA MET A 1 -18.07 -11.04 3.18
C MET A 1 -16.62 -11.31 2.80
N SER A 2 -16.29 -11.57 1.53
CA SER A 2 -14.91 -11.88 1.15
C SER A 2 -14.08 -10.60 1.09
N GLU A 3 -12.84 -10.66 1.58
CA GLU A 3 -11.89 -9.54 1.50
C GLU A 3 -11.59 -9.12 0.06
N ASN A 4 -11.88 -9.99 -0.91
CA ASN A 4 -11.70 -9.73 -2.33
C ASN A 4 -12.86 -8.96 -2.98
N GLN A 5 -13.95 -8.70 -2.26
CA GLN A 5 -15.04 -7.87 -2.78
C GLN A 5 -14.58 -6.42 -2.99
N PHE A 6 -15.28 -5.73 -3.90
CA PHE A 6 -15.05 -4.32 -4.16
C PHE A 6 -15.24 -3.52 -2.87
N ASP A 7 -14.26 -2.68 -2.59
CA ASP A 7 -14.16 -1.94 -1.35
C ASP A 7 -14.18 -0.44 -1.64
N VAL A 8 -15.32 0.17 -1.34
CA VAL A 8 -15.54 1.62 -1.51
C VAL A 8 -14.63 2.43 -0.59
N VAL A 9 -14.27 1.89 0.58
CA VAL A 9 -13.36 2.56 1.52
C VAL A 9 -11.96 2.60 0.94
N LEU A 10 -11.48 1.47 0.41
CA LEU A 10 -10.18 1.39 -0.27
C LEU A 10 -10.09 2.33 -1.48
N GLU A 11 -11.14 2.39 -2.30
CA GLU A 11 -11.20 3.33 -3.44
C GLU A 11 -11.07 4.78 -2.96
N ARG A 12 -11.87 5.17 -1.94
CA ARG A 12 -11.84 6.52 -1.38
C ARG A 12 -10.47 6.87 -0.80
N LEU A 13 -9.87 5.98 -0.01
CA LEU A 13 -8.54 6.19 0.58
C LEU A 13 -7.47 6.31 -0.52
N THR A 14 -7.58 5.52 -1.58
CA THR A 14 -6.67 5.59 -2.73
C THR A 14 -6.78 6.95 -3.44
N ASP A 15 -7.97 7.47 -3.71
CA ASP A 15 -8.11 8.81 -4.32
C ASP A 15 -7.66 9.93 -3.37
N GLN A 16 -7.90 9.80 -2.06
CA GLN A 16 -7.44 10.78 -1.06
C GLN A 16 -5.92 10.86 -0.96
N ALA A 17 -5.21 9.73 -1.00
CA ALA A 17 -3.75 9.69 -0.93
C ALA A 17 -3.12 9.92 -2.31
N VAL A 18 -3.39 9.02 -3.25
CA VAL A 18 -2.76 9.00 -4.58
C VAL A 18 -3.38 10.02 -5.51
N GLY A 19 -4.71 10.09 -5.56
CA GLY A 19 -5.42 11.00 -6.45
C GLY A 19 -5.06 12.45 -6.16
N ARG A 20 -5.05 12.87 -4.89
CA ARG A 20 -4.58 14.22 -4.51
C ARG A 20 -3.14 14.46 -4.88
N LEU A 21 -2.23 13.54 -4.55
CA LEU A 21 -0.83 13.71 -4.87
C LEU A 21 -0.61 13.91 -6.38
N LEU A 22 -1.27 13.12 -7.22
CA LEU A 22 -1.13 13.22 -8.67
C LEU A 22 -1.81 14.45 -9.28
N LYS A 23 -2.90 14.94 -8.68
CA LYS A 23 -3.68 16.08 -9.21
C LYS A 23 -3.14 17.43 -8.76
N SER A 24 -2.60 17.53 -7.54
CA SER A 24 -2.21 18.81 -6.94
C SER A 24 -0.80 18.85 -6.36
N ASP A 25 0.02 17.81 -6.59
CA ASP A 25 1.39 17.71 -6.06
C ASP A 25 1.46 17.91 -4.53
N THR A 26 0.35 17.60 -3.85
CA THR A 26 0.20 17.76 -2.41
C THR A 26 0.35 16.40 -1.75
N PHE A 27 1.42 16.24 -0.97
CA PHE A 27 1.63 15.05 -0.17
C PHE A 27 0.92 15.19 1.19
N ASP A 28 0.04 14.24 1.51
CA ASP A 28 -0.65 14.13 2.78
C ASP A 28 -0.26 12.80 3.44
N ALA A 29 0.72 12.85 4.35
CA ALA A 29 1.23 11.66 5.02
C ALA A 29 0.12 10.87 5.73
N SER A 30 -0.85 11.57 6.33
CA SER A 30 -1.95 10.94 7.06
C SER A 30 -2.91 10.18 6.14
N ALA A 31 -3.10 10.65 4.90
CA ALA A 31 -3.87 9.94 3.90
C ALA A 31 -3.16 8.65 3.45
N PHE A 32 -1.84 8.69 3.30
CA PHE A 32 -1.06 7.49 2.99
C PHE A 32 -1.01 6.51 4.18
N ASP A 33 -0.92 7.00 5.42
CA ASP A 33 -1.02 6.16 6.63
C ASP A 33 -2.37 5.42 6.66
N ALA A 34 -3.47 6.14 6.44
CA ALA A 34 -4.80 5.56 6.44
C ALA A 34 -5.00 4.52 5.33
N LEU A 35 -4.44 4.77 4.13
CA LEU A 35 -4.45 3.79 3.04
C LEU A 35 -3.67 2.52 3.41
N GLU A 36 -2.46 2.69 3.94
CA GLU A 36 -1.59 1.59 4.35
C GLU A 36 -2.23 0.74 5.45
N ASP A 37 -2.77 1.38 6.49
CA ASP A 37 -3.45 0.70 7.59
C ASP A 37 -4.68 -0.07 7.12
N HIS A 38 -5.48 0.50 6.21
CA HIS A 38 -6.64 -0.19 5.65
C HIS A 38 -6.23 -1.43 4.84
N ILE A 39 -5.16 -1.33 4.04
CA ILE A 39 -4.64 -2.49 3.30
C ILE A 39 -4.16 -3.58 4.26
N TRP A 40 -3.49 -3.21 5.36
CA TRP A 40 -3.09 -4.18 6.38
C TRP A 40 -4.28 -4.85 7.07
N GLN A 41 -5.35 -4.12 7.33
CA GLN A 41 -6.59 -4.71 7.87
C GLN A 41 -7.17 -5.76 6.90
N LYS A 42 -7.17 -5.48 5.59
CA LYS A 42 -7.59 -6.48 4.59
C LYS A 42 -6.65 -7.69 4.53
N ALA A 43 -5.35 -7.47 4.70
CA ALA A 43 -4.34 -8.52 4.67
C ALA A 43 -4.64 -9.65 5.68
N GLU A 44 -5.19 -9.31 6.85
CA GLU A 44 -5.56 -10.28 7.89
C GLU A 44 -6.60 -11.28 7.39
N GLY A 45 -7.61 -10.84 6.63
CA GLY A 45 -8.61 -11.75 6.06
C GLY A 45 -8.16 -12.46 4.78
N LEU A 46 -7.17 -11.90 4.07
CA LEU A 46 -6.62 -12.50 2.83
C LEU A 46 -5.76 -13.75 3.07
N GLN A 47 -5.28 -14.02 4.28
CA GLN A 47 -4.47 -15.23 4.56
C GLN A 47 -5.19 -16.54 4.22
N SER A 48 -6.52 -16.53 4.30
CA SER A 48 -7.37 -17.68 4.02
C SER A 48 -7.87 -17.75 2.57
N GLU A 49 -7.50 -16.77 1.74
CA GLU A 49 -7.97 -16.59 0.37
C GLU A 49 -6.88 -17.00 -0.63
N TYR A 50 -7.28 -17.66 -1.72
CA TYR A 50 -6.34 -18.07 -2.78
C TYR A 50 -6.06 -16.98 -3.82
N ALA A 51 -6.73 -15.84 -3.71
CA ALA A 51 -6.65 -14.73 -4.64
C ALA A 51 -6.58 -13.40 -3.89
N ILE A 52 -5.97 -12.41 -4.53
CA ILE A 52 -5.95 -11.03 -4.06
C ILE A 52 -6.70 -10.18 -5.08
N SER A 53 -7.61 -9.34 -4.60
CA SER A 53 -8.39 -8.43 -5.44
C SER A 53 -7.47 -7.51 -6.24
N LYS A 54 -7.77 -7.37 -7.53
CA LYS A 54 -7.08 -6.43 -8.43
C LYS A 54 -7.13 -4.99 -7.91
N GLN A 55 -8.17 -4.64 -7.14
CA GLN A 55 -8.28 -3.32 -6.52
C GLN A 55 -7.14 -3.09 -5.50
N ILE A 56 -6.85 -4.08 -4.64
CA ILE A 56 -5.77 -4.00 -3.65
C ILE A 56 -4.42 -3.91 -4.36
N LEU A 57 -4.19 -4.76 -5.36
CA LEU A 57 -2.97 -4.75 -6.16
C LEU A 57 -2.74 -3.40 -6.84
N LEU A 58 -3.81 -2.83 -7.42
CA LEU A 58 -3.76 -1.52 -8.06
C LEU A 58 -3.48 -0.41 -7.05
N SER A 59 -4.12 -0.41 -5.89
CA SER A 59 -3.90 0.60 -4.84
C SER A 59 -2.45 0.61 -4.35
N LEU A 60 -1.86 -0.56 -4.10
CA LEU A 60 -0.45 -0.71 -3.69
C LEU A 60 0.50 -0.13 -4.75
N ARG A 61 0.37 -0.58 -6.00
CA ARG A 61 1.22 -0.11 -7.10
C ARG A 61 1.05 1.39 -7.35
N SER A 62 -0.18 1.88 -7.35
CA SER A 62 -0.47 3.30 -7.57
C SER A 62 0.16 4.19 -6.49
N ALA A 63 0.15 3.75 -5.22
CA ALA A 63 0.75 4.51 -4.13
C ALA A 63 2.27 4.63 -4.26
N GLY A 64 2.97 3.51 -4.49
CA GLY A 64 4.41 3.51 -4.70
C GLY A 64 4.83 4.31 -5.94
N ASP A 65 4.14 4.12 -7.06
CA ASP A 65 4.44 4.82 -8.31
C ASP A 65 4.16 6.32 -8.23
N ALA A 66 3.11 6.74 -7.52
CA ALA A 66 2.81 8.15 -7.31
C ALA A 66 3.92 8.84 -6.51
N ILE A 67 4.38 8.23 -5.40
CA ILE A 67 5.49 8.77 -4.62
C ILE A 67 6.75 8.87 -5.48
N ARG A 68 7.15 7.77 -6.15
CA ARG A 68 8.39 7.74 -6.96
C ARG A 68 8.36 8.69 -8.14
N SER A 69 7.22 8.80 -8.82
CA SER A 69 7.09 9.70 -9.96
C SER A 69 7.21 11.17 -9.56
N ARG A 70 6.59 11.56 -8.43
CA ARG A 70 6.61 12.94 -7.92
C ARG A 70 7.90 13.30 -7.18
N ALA A 71 8.56 12.35 -6.52
CA ALA A 71 9.86 12.55 -5.86
C ALA A 71 10.98 13.04 -6.80
N LYS A 72 10.84 12.83 -8.11
CA LYS A 72 11.78 13.34 -9.13
C LYS A 72 11.85 14.87 -9.18
N TYR A 73 10.80 15.56 -8.73
CA TYR A 73 10.70 17.02 -8.82
C TYR A 73 10.10 17.70 -7.58
N LEU A 74 9.56 16.93 -6.62
CA LEU A 74 9.14 17.42 -5.30
C LEU A 74 10.14 16.95 -4.23
N PRO A 75 11.01 17.84 -3.71
CA PRO A 75 12.01 17.47 -2.70
C PRO A 75 11.40 16.82 -1.45
N ALA A 76 10.22 17.28 -1.00
CA ALA A 76 9.51 16.74 0.16
C ALA A 76 9.15 15.25 0.02
N LEU A 77 9.08 14.72 -1.21
CA LEU A 77 8.81 13.30 -1.46
C LEU A 77 10.06 12.44 -1.59
N GLN A 78 11.25 13.04 -1.71
CA GLN A 78 12.50 12.27 -1.68
C GLN A 78 12.67 11.56 -0.33
N GLU A 79 12.28 12.24 0.75
CA GLU A 79 12.25 11.67 2.11
C GLU A 79 11.20 10.55 2.27
N GLN A 80 10.26 10.45 1.33
CA GLN A 80 9.17 9.46 1.34
C GLN A 80 9.45 8.27 0.42
N LEU A 81 10.63 8.18 -0.21
CA LEU A 81 10.97 7.04 -1.09
C LEU A 81 10.93 5.71 -0.36
N GLN A 82 11.36 5.68 0.91
CA GLN A 82 11.23 4.48 1.76
C GLN A 82 9.77 4.02 1.85
N ARG A 83 8.82 4.96 1.91
CA ARG A 83 7.41 4.64 1.97
C ARG A 83 6.90 3.98 0.69
N ALA A 84 7.44 4.36 -0.47
CA ALA A 84 7.14 3.67 -1.72
C ALA A 84 7.64 2.22 -1.70
N ASP A 85 8.83 2.00 -1.14
CA ASP A 85 9.39 0.65 -0.95
C ASP A 85 8.57 -0.17 0.06
N ASP A 86 8.00 0.48 1.08
CA ASP A 86 7.11 -0.18 2.04
C ASP A 86 5.82 -0.69 1.37
N PHE A 87 5.26 0.01 0.37
CA PHE A 87 4.12 -0.51 -0.40
C PHE A 87 4.47 -1.76 -1.24
N ASP A 88 5.67 -1.81 -1.83
CA ASP A 88 6.14 -3.01 -2.52
C ASP A 88 6.38 -4.16 -1.53
N LEU A 89 6.91 -3.87 -0.34
CA LEU A 89 7.07 -4.85 0.72
C LEU A 89 5.72 -5.41 1.20
N ILE A 90 4.67 -4.58 1.28
CA ILE A 90 3.31 -5.05 1.60
C ILE A 90 2.82 -6.01 0.52
N LEU A 91 3.02 -5.69 -0.77
CA LEU A 91 2.66 -6.57 -1.86
C LEU A 91 3.37 -7.93 -1.75
N ASP A 92 4.68 -7.92 -1.53
CA ASP A 92 5.48 -9.16 -1.38
C ASP A 92 4.98 -10.01 -0.20
N ARG A 93 4.53 -9.37 0.88
CA ARG A 93 3.93 -10.05 2.03
C ARG A 93 2.58 -10.65 1.72
N LEU A 94 1.70 -9.91 1.05
CA LEU A 94 0.40 -10.44 0.64
C LEU A 94 0.56 -11.64 -0.29
N ILE A 95 1.52 -11.60 -1.22
CA ILE A 95 1.84 -12.73 -2.10
C ILE A 95 2.31 -13.95 -1.30
N ALA A 96 3.07 -13.73 -0.23
CA ALA A 96 3.54 -14.78 0.68
C ALA A 96 2.47 -15.25 1.69
N GLY A 97 1.29 -14.65 1.73
CA GLY A 97 0.25 -14.94 2.73
C GLY A 97 0.56 -14.41 4.13
N GLU A 98 1.47 -13.43 4.24
CA GLU A 98 1.91 -12.84 5.50
C GLU A 98 1.11 -11.58 5.88
N THR A 99 0.90 -11.39 7.17
CA THR A 99 0.28 -10.19 7.76
C THR A 99 1.31 -9.23 8.35
N ARG A 100 0.82 -8.10 8.88
CA ARG A 100 1.64 -7.11 9.59
C ARG A 100 2.40 -7.74 10.77
N SER A 101 1.77 -8.69 11.44
CA SER A 101 2.25 -9.33 12.68
C SER A 101 3.21 -10.49 12.47
N ASP A 102 3.28 -11.06 11.26
CA ASP A 102 4.13 -12.23 10.98
C ASP A 102 5.63 -11.89 10.93
N ARG A 103 5.98 -10.60 11.00
CA ARG A 103 7.37 -10.16 11.08
C ARG A 103 7.95 -10.44 12.47
N LYS A 104 8.79 -11.46 12.58
CA LYS A 104 9.84 -11.50 13.61
C LYS A 104 11.05 -10.68 13.15
N SER A 105 11.39 -9.63 13.90
CA SER A 105 12.62 -8.86 13.63
C SER A 105 13.83 -9.79 13.67
N GLY A 106 14.70 -9.73 12.65
CA GLY A 106 15.98 -10.47 12.62
C GLY A 106 15.95 -11.84 11.93
N VAL A 107 14.86 -12.28 11.31
CA VAL A 107 14.83 -13.52 10.50
C VAL A 107 14.99 -13.17 9.02
N PRO A 108 16.11 -13.53 8.36
CA PRO A 108 16.27 -13.37 6.92
C PRO A 108 15.26 -14.26 6.19
N ARG A 109 14.65 -13.74 5.11
CA ARG A 109 13.92 -14.59 4.18
C ARG A 109 14.94 -15.36 3.35
N ILE A 110 14.85 -16.69 3.37
CA ILE A 110 15.56 -17.52 2.39
C ILE A 110 14.66 -17.55 1.16
N SER A 111 15.02 -16.78 0.14
CA SER A 111 14.43 -16.81 -1.20
C SER A 111 15.13 -17.83 -2.07
#